data_AF-A0A445E9R9-F1
#
_entry.id   AF-A0A445E9R9-F1
#
_cell.length_a   1.000
_cell.length_b   1.000
_cell.length_c   1.000
_cell.angle_alpha   90.00
_cell.angle_beta   90.00
_cell.angle_gamma   90.00
#
_symmetry.space_group_name_H-M   'P 1'
#
loop_
_entity.id
_entity.type
_entity.pdbx_description
1 polymer ?
#
loop_
_entity_poly.entity_id
_entity_poly.type
_entity_poly.pdbx_seq_one_letter_code
_entity_poly.pdbx_strand_id
1 'polypeptide(L)' 'MYLQCFLYCFFFPIGLAPEIPEDLYHLIKKAVSIRKHLERNRKDKDSKFKLILVESRIHRITRYYKKSKKLPPVWK' A
#
# COMPACT_ATOMS: atom_id res chain seq x y z
N MET A 1 3.52 -15.46 -1.28
CA MET A 1 2.27 -15.95 -0.67
C MET A 1 2.01 -15.39 0.73
N TYR A 2 3.03 -15.07 1.54
CA TYR A 2 2.86 -14.38 2.83
C TYR A 2 2.50 -12.88 2.76
N LEU A 3 2.64 -12.22 1.60
CA LEU A 3 2.43 -10.77 1.48
C LEU A 3 1.01 -10.35 1.11
N GLN A 4 0.24 -11.18 0.40
CA GLN A 4 -1.10 -10.80 -0.06
C GLN A 4 -2.12 -10.85 1.09
N CYS A 5 -1.97 -11.76 2.07
CA CYS A 5 -2.83 -11.78 3.27
C CYS A 5 -2.55 -10.62 4.24
N PHE A 6 -1.32 -10.10 4.30
CA PHE A 6 -0.99 -8.98 5.18
C PHE A 6 -1.59 -7.65 4.72
N LEU A 7 -1.77 -7.49 3.40
CA LEU A 7 -2.33 -6.28 2.82
C LEU A 7 -3.86 -6.20 2.98
N TYR A 8 -4.56 -7.33 2.91
CA TYR A 8 -6.02 -7.37 3.18
C TYR A 8 -6.36 -7.13 4.66
N CYS A 9 -5.52 -7.55 5.60
CA CYS A 9 -5.80 -7.36 7.03
C CYS A 9 -5.47 -5.94 7.53
N PHE A 10 -4.54 -5.23 6.88
CA PHE A 10 -4.09 -3.90 7.31
C PHE A 10 -4.68 -2.74 6.49
N PHE A 11 -5.28 -3.00 5.33
CA PHE A 11 -5.69 -1.96 4.37
C PHE A 11 -7.15 -2.07 3.90
N PHE A 12 -7.96 -2.97 4.47
CA PHE A 12 -9.36 -3.18 4.11
C PHE A 12 -10.27 -3.00 5.35
N PRO A 13 -10.24 -1.82 5.96
CA PRO A 13 -10.90 -0.62 5.47
C PRO A 13 -9.80 0.34 4.99
N ILE A 14 -9.98 1.34 4.15
CA ILE A 14 -10.72 2.53 4.49
C ILE A 14 -10.93 3.35 3.22
N GLY A 15 -12.16 3.83 3.01
CA GLY A 15 -12.41 5.03 2.21
C GLY A 15 -11.92 6.27 2.94
N LEU A 16 -10.65 6.63 2.78
CA LEU A 16 -10.06 7.84 3.35
C LEU A 16 -9.67 8.82 2.25
N ALA A 17 -10.43 9.91 2.18
CA ALA A 17 -10.00 11.20 1.66
C ALA A 17 -9.28 12.00 2.80
N PRO A 18 -8.95 13.29 2.60
CA PRO A 18 -7.70 13.87 2.11
C PRO A 18 -6.65 14.16 3.21
N GLU A 19 -6.66 13.47 4.35
CA GLU A 19 -5.65 13.65 5.43
C GLU A 19 -4.43 12.72 5.27
N ILE A 20 -4.27 12.11 4.11
CA ILE A 20 -3.17 11.19 3.84
C ILE A 20 -1.93 12.04 3.53
N PRO A 21 -0.78 11.83 4.20
CA PRO A 21 0.45 12.50 3.83
C PRO A 21 0.80 12.15 2.38
N GLU A 22 1.20 13.18 1.63
CA GLU A 22 1.51 13.15 0.20
C GLU A 22 2.31 11.89 -0.21
N ASP A 23 3.30 11.49 0.59
CA ASP A 23 4.12 10.29 0.37
C ASP A 23 3.33 8.98 0.27
N LEU A 24 2.36 8.77 1.16
CA LEU A 24 1.52 7.56 1.16
C LEU A 24 0.58 7.57 -0.04
N TYR A 25 0.01 8.72 -0.38
CA TYR A 25 -0.89 8.87 -1.52
C TYR A 25 -0.19 8.49 -2.84
N HIS A 26 1.04 8.95 -3.06
CA HIS A 26 1.83 8.62 -4.25
C HIS A 26 2.12 7.12 -4.36
N LEU A 27 2.41 6.45 -3.25
CA LEU A 27 2.68 5.02 -3.22
C LEU A 27 1.44 4.18 -3.52
N ILE A 28 0.28 4.57 -2.98
CA ILE A 28 -1.01 3.93 -3.26
C ILE A 28 -1.38 4.09 -4.74
N LYS A 29 -1.25 5.30 -5.29
CA LYS A 29 -1.52 5.58 -6.71
C LYS A 29 -0.66 4.70 -7.63
N LYS A 30 0.61 4.50 -7.26
CA LYS A 30 1.53 3.61 -7.99
C LYS A 30 1.11 2.14 -7.90
N ALA A 31 0.69 1.67 -6.72
CA ALA A 31 0.20 0.30 -6.53
C ALA A 31 -1.07 0.01 -7.35
N VAL A 32 -2.02 0.96 -7.39
CA VAL A 32 -3.25 0.86 -8.21
C VAL A 32 -2.92 0.78 -9.70
N SER A 33 -1.97 1.59 -10.18
CA SER A 33 -1.52 1.54 -11.57
C SER A 33 -0.91 0.18 -11.94
N ILE A 34 -0.06 -0.38 -11.07
CA ILE A 34 0.56 -1.70 -11.28
C ILE A 34 -0.50 -2.82 -11.27
N ARG A 35 -1.51 -2.75 -10.38
CA ARG A 35 -2.63 -3.71 -10.39
C ARG A 35 -3.39 -3.71 -11.71
N LYS A 36 -3.73 -2.52 -12.24
CA LYS A 36 -4.41 -2.38 -13.54
C LYS A 36 -3.55 -2.91 -14.69
N HIS A 37 -2.24 -2.71 -14.63
CA HIS A 37 -1.31 -3.28 -15.62
C HIS A 37 -1.31 -4.82 -15.58
N LEU A 38 -1.27 -5.41 -14.38
CA LEU A 38 -1.24 -6.86 -14.18
C LEU A 38 -2.57 -7.56 -14.52
N GLU A 39 -3.71 -6.85 -14.49
CA GLU A 39 -4.99 -7.39 -14.97
C GLU A 39 -4.94 -7.76 -16.45
N ARG A 40 -4.27 -6.94 -17.26
CA ARG A 40 -4.06 -7.18 -18.70
C ARG A 40 -2.88 -8.12 -18.95
N ASN A 41 -1.79 -7.95 -18.20
CA ASN A 41 -0.54 -8.70 -18.36
C ASN A 41 -0.25 -9.64 -17.18
N ARG A 42 -1.03 -10.72 -17.06
CA ARG A 42 -0.94 -11.66 -15.91
C ARG A 42 0.40 -12.40 -15.77
N LYS A 43 1.17 -12.52 -16.85
CA LYS A 43 2.45 -13.27 -16.88
C LYS A 43 3.69 -12.43 -16.57
N ASP A 44 3.57 -11.11 -16.50
CA ASP A 44 4.69 -10.22 -16.19
C ASP A 44 5.17 -10.44 -14.74
N LYS A 45 6.41 -10.93 -14.60
CA LYS A 45 7.04 -11.21 -13.31
C LYS A 45 7.71 -9.96 -12.72
N ASP A 46 8.24 -9.08 -13.56
CA ASP A 46 8.89 -7.83 -13.14
C ASP A 46 7.88 -6.88 -12.51
N SER A 47 6.70 -6.76 -13.10
CA SER A 47 5.61 -5.95 -12.57
C SER A 47 5.07 -6.50 -11.23
N LYS A 48 5.05 -7.83 -11.05
CA LYS A 48 4.72 -8.44 -9.74
C LYS A 48 5.78 -8.15 -8.69
N PHE A 49 7.06 -8.19 -9.06
CA PHE A 49 8.15 -7.85 -8.15
C PHE A 49 8.07 -6.38 -7.72
N LYS A 50 7.82 -5.46 -8.66
CA LYS A 50 7.60 -4.04 -8.38
C LYS A 50 6.42 -3.81 -7.43
N LEU A 51 5.33 -4.57 -7.56
CA LEU A 51 4.20 -4.50 -6.62
C LEU A 51 4.66 -4.84 -5.20
N ILE A 52 5.37 -5.96 -5.01
CA ILE A 52 5.87 -6.40 -3.69
C ILE A 52 6.78 -5.34 -3.04
N LEU A 53 7.63 -4.67 -3.84
CA LEU A 53 8.49 -3.60 -3.34
C LEU A 53 7.69 -2.38 -2.85
N VAL A 54 6.65 -2.01 -3.60
CA VAL A 54 5.77 -0.88 -3.23
C VAL A 54 4.99 -1.23 -1.96
N GLU A 55 4.43 -2.44 -1.86
CA GLU A 55 3.73 -2.92 -0.67
C GLU A 55 4.63 -2.92 0.57
N SER A 56 5.86 -3.43 0.44
CA SER A 56 6.85 -3.45 1.52
C SER A 56 7.23 -2.03 1.97
N ARG A 57 7.29 -1.07 1.04
CA ARG A 57 7.61 0.33 1.34
C ARG A 57 6.48 1.01 2.10
N ILE A 58 5.23 0.81 1.69
CA ILE A 58 4.05 1.33 2.39
C ILE A 58 4.06 0.83 3.83
N HIS A 59 4.29 -0.47 4.04
CA HIS A 59 4.33 -1.05 5.39
C HIS A 59 5.38 -0.40 6.30
N ARG A 60 6.59 -0.14 5.78
CA ARG A 60 7.66 0.50 6.56
C ARG A 60 7.28 1.92 6.98
N ILE A 61 6.69 2.69 6.06
CA ILE A 61 6.28 4.07 6.30
C ILE A 61 5.12 4.12 7.30
N THR A 62 4.12 3.27 7.14
CA THR A 62 2.99 3.20 8.08
C THR A 62 3.44 2.82 9.49
N ARG A 63 4.43 1.92 9.65
CA ARG A 63 5.03 1.62 10.97
C ARG A 63 5.70 2.85 11.61
N TYR A 64 6.43 3.64 10.83
CA TYR A 64 7.07 4.87 11.32
C TYR A 64 6.03 5.88 11.82
N TYR A 65 4.98 6.13 11.03
CA TYR A 65 3.93 7.08 11.41
C TYR A 65 3.10 6.60 12.60
N LYS A 66 2.82 5.29 12.71
CA LYS A 66 2.16 4.68 13.88
C LYS A 66 3.00 4.83 15.16
N LYS A 67 4.33 4.69 15.05
CA LYS A 67 5.25 4.84 16.18
C LYS A 67 5.41 6.31 16.62
N SER A 68 5.45 7.24 15.67
CA SER A 68 5.64 8.68 15.94
C SER A 68 4.38 9.40 16.44
N LYS A 69 3.22 8.73 16.60
CA LYS A 69 1.95 9.29 17.13
C LYS A 69 1.49 10.62 16.48
N LYS A 70 1.91 10.93 15.26
CA LYS A 70 1.47 12.14 14.53
C LYS A 70 0.11 11.98 13.81
N LEU A 71 -0.55 10.84 13.96
CA LEU A 71 -1.90 10.62 13.42
C LEU A 71 -2.87 10.25 14.54
N PRO A 72 -4.13 10.74 14.48
CA PRO A 72 -5.17 10.35 15.43
C PRO A 72 -5.40 8.82 15.39
N PRO A 73 -5.74 8.18 16.52
CA PRO A 73 -5.81 6.71 16.67
C PRO A 73 -6.94 6.01 15.88
N VAL A 74 -7.55 6.67 14.88
CA VAL A 74 -8.59 6.10 13.99
C VAL A 74 -8.02 5.07 13.00
N TRP A 75 -6.70 4.95 12.91
CA TRP A 75 -6.03 3.98 12.05
C TRP A 75 -5.95 2.59 12.72
N LYS A 76 -6.89 1.71 12.39
CA LYS A 76 -6.82 0.26 12.67
C LYS A 76 -6.50 -0.51 11.39
#